data_AF-A0A7Y5NCL9-F1
#
_entry.id   AF-A0A7Y5NCL9-F1
#
_cell.length_a   1.000
_cell.length_b   1.000
_cell.length_c   1.000
_cell.angle_alpha   90.00
_cell.angle_beta   90.00
_cell.angle_gamma   90.00
#
_symmetry.space_group_name_H-M   'P 1'
#
loop_
_entity.id
_entity.type
_entity.pdbx_description
1 polymer ?
#
loop_
_entity_poly.entity_id
_entity_poly.type
_entity_poly.pdbx_seq_one_letter_code
_entity_poly.pdbx_strand_id
1 'polypeptide(L)'
;MSPHIVKSKTEQLALLLEDLRAYENISYEEFLAKDHYAIERLIELLVITASDAMIHVLSIAGEETPMTLRTTFLRAGELKIIPEDLAQRGAAAAGLRNLIVHAYAKVDLRIVYDSIRPALSDFTELATALAQHTGLL
;
A
#
# COMPACT_ATOMS: atom_id res chain seq x y z
N MET A 1 3.11 23.15 2.33
CA MET A 1 2.84 22.08 1.34
C MET A 1 1.33 21.94 1.19
N SER A 2 0.84 21.45 0.03
CA SER A 2 -0.58 21.59 -0.36
C SER A 2 -1.47 20.44 0.16
N PRO A 3 -2.58 20.71 0.89
CA PRO A 3 -3.56 19.71 1.33
C PRO A 3 -4.12 18.83 0.21
N HIS A 4 -4.04 19.29 -1.05
CA HIS A 4 -4.48 18.57 -2.23
C HIS A 4 -3.73 17.25 -2.49
N ILE A 5 -2.52 17.08 -1.95
CA ILE A 5 -1.71 15.89 -2.27
C ILE A 5 -2.25 14.63 -1.58
N VAL A 6 -2.58 14.69 -0.28
CA VAL A 6 -3.12 13.53 0.44
C VAL A 6 -4.47 13.11 -0.14
N LYS A 7 -5.31 14.09 -0.50
CA LYS A 7 -6.58 13.83 -1.20
C LYS A 7 -6.35 13.14 -2.55
N SER A 8 -5.46 13.68 -3.39
CA SER A 8 -5.15 13.08 -4.69
C SER A 8 -4.60 11.65 -4.56
N LYS A 9 -3.76 11.39 -3.55
CA LYS A 9 -3.21 10.04 -3.29
C LYS A 9 -4.26 9.06 -2.78
N THR A 10 -5.20 9.50 -1.93
CA THR A 10 -6.31 8.65 -1.47
C THR A 10 -7.30 8.33 -2.60
N GLU A 11 -7.57 9.29 -3.50
CA GLU A 11 -8.33 9.04 -4.74
C GLU A 11 -7.59 8.03 -5.65
N GLN A 12 -6.27 8.15 -5.78
CA GLN A 12 -5.45 7.21 -6.53
C GLN A 12 -5.47 5.80 -5.91
N LEU A 13 -5.41 5.68 -4.58
CA LEU A 13 -5.55 4.40 -3.88
C LEU A 13 -6.89 3.73 -4.17
N ALA A 14 -7.97 4.51 -4.19
CA ALA A 14 -9.31 3.98 -4.49
C ALA A 14 -9.37 3.37 -5.91
N LEU A 15 -8.79 4.06 -6.91
CA LEU A 15 -8.73 3.53 -8.27
C LEU A 15 -7.92 2.22 -8.36
N LEU A 16 -6.75 2.18 -7.72
CA LEU A 16 -5.91 0.97 -7.68
C LEU A 16 -6.58 -0.21 -6.98
N LEU A 17 -7.36 0.07 -5.93
CA LEU A 17 -8.16 -0.95 -5.23
C LEU A 17 -9.26 -1.52 -6.13
N GLU A 18 -9.94 -0.69 -6.93
CA GLU A 18 -10.92 -1.18 -7.91
C GLU A 18 -10.27 -2.05 -8.98
N ASP A 19 -9.10 -1.64 -9.49
CA ASP A 19 -8.35 -2.42 -10.47
C ASP A 19 -7.91 -3.78 -9.88
N LEU A 20 -7.47 -3.82 -8.61
CA LEU A 20 -7.12 -5.07 -7.94
C LEU A 20 -8.34 -5.94 -7.64
N ARG A 21 -9.50 -5.33 -7.39
CA ARG A 21 -10.74 -6.03 -7.05
C ARG A 21 -11.26 -6.88 -8.21
N ALA A 22 -10.93 -6.53 -9.46
CA ALA A 22 -11.18 -7.38 -10.62
C ALA A 22 -10.57 -8.79 -10.50
N TYR A 23 -9.55 -8.96 -9.63
CA TYR A 23 -8.84 -10.21 -9.41
C TYR A 23 -9.18 -10.89 -8.07
N GLU A 24 -10.13 -10.38 -7.27
CA GLU A 24 -10.41 -10.90 -5.91
C GLU A 24 -10.75 -12.40 -5.85
N ASN A 25 -11.39 -12.90 -6.91
CA ASN A 25 -11.86 -14.27 -7.04
C ASN A 25 -11.17 -15.04 -8.19
N ILE A 26 -10.05 -14.53 -8.71
CA ILE A 26 -9.27 -15.24 -9.73
C ILE A 26 -8.78 -16.59 -9.17
N SER A 27 -8.86 -17.65 -9.96
CA SER A 27 -8.25 -18.92 -9.56
C SER A 27 -6.73 -18.84 -9.62
N TYR A 28 -6.04 -19.69 -8.86
CA TYR A 28 -4.58 -19.74 -8.92
C TYR A 28 -4.06 -20.13 -10.31
N GLU A 29 -4.80 -20.97 -11.04
CA GLU A 29 -4.47 -21.36 -12.42
C GLU A 29 -4.57 -20.17 -13.37
N GLU A 30 -5.66 -19.40 -13.32
CA GLU A 30 -5.84 -18.19 -14.14
C GLU A 30 -4.81 -17.11 -13.80
N PHE A 31 -4.49 -16.94 -12.51
CA PHE A 31 -3.44 -16.04 -12.03
C PHE A 31 -2.09 -16.36 -12.68
N LEU A 32 -1.69 -17.63 -12.69
CA LEU A 32 -0.46 -18.09 -13.33
C LEU A 32 -0.50 -17.95 -14.85
N ALA A 33 -1.66 -18.25 -15.46
CA ALA A 33 -1.82 -18.32 -16.90
C ALA A 33 -1.86 -16.96 -17.59
N LYS A 34 -2.38 -15.90 -16.93
CA LYS A 34 -2.67 -14.65 -17.66
C LYS A 34 -2.11 -13.36 -17.09
N ASP A 35 -2.02 -13.12 -15.78
CA ASP A 35 -1.88 -11.73 -15.32
C ASP A 35 -1.15 -11.52 -13.98
N HIS A 36 -0.23 -12.41 -13.58
CA HIS A 36 0.50 -12.20 -12.31
C HIS A 36 1.27 -10.86 -12.28
N TYR A 37 1.85 -10.42 -13.40
CA TYR A 37 2.54 -9.12 -13.47
C TYR A 37 1.62 -7.90 -13.27
N ALA A 38 0.35 -7.98 -13.69
CA ALA A 38 -0.60 -6.89 -13.47
C ALA A 38 -0.90 -6.76 -11.97
N ILE A 39 -1.12 -7.88 -11.29
CA ILE A 39 -1.38 -7.94 -9.85
C ILE A 39 -0.15 -7.50 -9.05
N GLU A 40 1.04 -7.96 -9.42
CA GLU A 40 2.32 -7.50 -8.84
C GLU A 40 2.46 -5.97 -8.93
N ARG A 41 2.15 -5.41 -10.11
CA ARG A 41 2.21 -3.96 -10.33
C ARG A 41 1.17 -3.21 -9.51
N LEU A 42 -0.05 -3.75 -9.37
CA LEU A 42 -1.09 -3.15 -8.54
C LEU A 42 -0.68 -3.14 -7.06
N ILE A 43 -0.12 -4.24 -6.54
CA ILE A 43 0.42 -4.31 -5.17
C ILE A 43 1.55 -3.29 -4.98
N GLU A 44 2.48 -3.20 -5.93
CA GLU A 44 3.54 -2.19 -5.90
C GLU A 44 2.97 -0.77 -5.81
N LEU A 45 2.01 -0.45 -6.68
CA LEU A 45 1.40 0.88 -6.74
C LEU A 45 0.61 1.21 -5.48
N LEU A 46 -0.09 0.24 -4.88
CA LEU A 46 -0.78 0.42 -3.60
C LEU A 46 0.21 0.81 -2.50
N VAL A 47 1.30 0.05 -2.36
CA VAL A 47 2.35 0.29 -1.35
C VAL A 47 2.97 1.68 -1.53
N ILE A 48 3.35 2.03 -2.75
CA ILE A 48 4.01 3.32 -3.04
C ILE A 48 3.04 4.48 -2.79
N THR A 49 1.82 4.41 -3.34
CA THR A 49 0.83 5.48 -3.21
C THR A 49 0.46 5.73 -1.75
N ALA A 50 0.27 4.68 -0.94
CA ALA A 50 0.00 4.81 0.49
C ALA A 50 1.20 5.40 1.24
N SER A 51 2.42 4.97 0.90
CA SER A 51 3.65 5.52 1.47
C SER A 51 3.81 7.00 1.16
N ASP A 52 3.58 7.43 -0.07
CA ASP A 52 3.61 8.84 -0.46
C ASP A 52 2.62 9.67 0.37
N ALA A 53 1.37 9.20 0.51
CA ALA A 53 0.37 9.88 1.32
C ALA A 53 0.83 10.05 2.78
N MET A 54 1.37 8.99 3.39
CA MET A 54 1.90 9.06 4.76
C MET A 54 3.12 9.98 4.87
N ILE A 55 4.05 9.95 3.91
CA ILE A 55 5.21 10.86 3.89
C ILE A 55 4.74 12.32 3.85
N HIS A 56 3.68 12.63 3.09
CA HIS A 56 3.10 13.96 3.10
C HIS A 56 2.50 14.34 4.46
N VAL A 57 1.76 13.43 5.11
CA VAL A 57 1.23 13.67 6.46
C VAL A 57 2.36 13.89 7.47
N LEU A 58 3.39 13.04 7.45
CA LEU A 58 4.57 13.16 8.31
C LEU A 58 5.30 14.49 8.12
N SER A 59 5.51 14.91 6.87
CA SER A 59 6.16 16.17 6.56
C SER A 59 5.41 17.39 7.10
N ILE A 60 4.07 17.34 7.10
CA ILE A 60 3.23 18.41 7.65
C ILE A 60 3.30 18.42 9.19
N ALA A 61 3.44 17.26 9.82
CA ALA A 61 3.68 17.14 11.26
C ALA A 61 5.09 17.57 11.69
N GLY A 62 5.97 17.94 10.76
CA GLY A 62 7.36 18.32 11.05
C GLY A 62 8.28 17.14 11.35
N GLU A 63 7.84 15.92 11.01
CA GLU A 63 8.58 14.69 11.26
C GLU A 63 9.63 14.44 10.18
N GLU A 64 10.70 13.75 10.56
CA GLU A 64 11.73 13.33 9.61
C GLU A 64 11.18 12.28 8.64
N THR A 65 11.46 12.46 7.34
CA THR A 65 11.01 11.53 6.31
C THR A 65 11.73 10.19 6.44
N PRO A 66 11.01 9.07 6.62
CA PRO A 66 11.62 7.76 6.76
C PRO A 66 12.39 7.33 5.49
N MET A 67 13.49 6.61 5.66
CA MET A 67 14.40 6.23 4.56
C MET A 67 13.85 5.12 3.64
N THR A 68 12.88 4.34 4.11
CA THR A 68 12.30 3.20 3.37
C THR A 68 10.79 3.16 3.49
N LEU A 69 10.11 2.57 2.51
CA LEU A 69 8.65 2.37 2.55
C LEU A 69 8.23 1.60 3.83
N ARG A 70 8.98 0.56 4.21
CA ARG A 70 8.73 -0.19 5.45
C ARG A 70 8.76 0.72 6.68
N THR A 71 9.80 1.55 6.81
CA THR A 71 9.92 2.49 7.93
C THR A 71 8.84 3.58 7.89
N THR A 72 8.32 3.95 6.70
CA THR A 72 7.20 4.87 6.56
C THR A 72 5.94 4.34 7.24
N PHE A 73 5.55 3.09 6.97
CA PHE A 73 4.40 2.48 7.62
C PHE A 73 4.57 2.43 9.14
N LEU A 74 5.73 1.94 9.62
CA LEU A 74 5.99 1.82 11.05
C LEU A 74 5.93 3.18 11.76
N ARG A 75 6.54 4.21 11.17
CA ARG A 75 6.53 5.57 11.74
C ARG A 75 5.11 6.15 11.78
N ALA A 76 4.30 5.90 10.75
CA ALA A 76 2.90 6.32 10.74
C ALA A 76 2.07 5.64 11.84
N GLY A 77 2.36 4.38 12.15
CA GLY A 77 1.77 3.66 13.29
C GLY A 77 2.18 4.23 14.65
N GLU A 78 3.49 4.48 14.85
CA GLU A 78 4.02 5.07 16.09
C GLU A 78 3.37 6.43 16.40
N LEU A 79 3.10 7.22 15.37
CA LEU A 79 2.48 8.53 15.47
C LEU A 79 0.94 8.49 15.43
N LYS A 80 0.35 7.29 15.40
CA LYS A 80 -1.11 7.06 15.36
C LYS A 80 -1.81 7.75 14.17
N ILE A 81 -1.08 7.95 13.07
CA ILE A 81 -1.66 8.37 11.79
C ILE A 81 -2.56 7.26 11.25
N ILE A 82 -2.12 6.02 11.46
CA ILE A 82 -2.86 4.78 11.20
C ILE A 82 -2.76 3.86 12.44
N PRO A 83 -3.65 2.88 12.61
CA PRO A 83 -3.51 1.87 13.66
C PRO A 83 -2.17 1.12 13.58
N GLU A 84 -1.58 0.79 14.72
CA GLU A 84 -0.26 0.16 14.79
C GLU A 84 -0.23 -1.22 14.13
N ASP A 85 -1.30 -2.00 14.31
CA ASP A 85 -1.45 -3.31 13.67
C ASP A 85 -1.55 -3.18 12.13
N LEU A 86 -2.24 -2.15 11.64
CA LEU A 86 -2.32 -1.84 10.22
C LEU A 86 -0.96 -1.37 9.67
N ALA A 87 -0.20 -0.61 10.45
CA ALA A 87 1.17 -0.24 10.12
C ALA A 87 2.09 -1.46 9.96
N GLN A 88 1.96 -2.47 10.82
CA GLN A 88 2.73 -3.71 10.69
C GLN A 88 2.36 -4.49 9.42
N ARG A 89 1.07 -4.57 9.08
CA ARG A 89 0.61 -5.20 7.82
C ARG A 89 1.11 -4.45 6.59
N GLY A 90 1.02 -3.12 6.58
CA GLY A 90 1.57 -2.29 5.51
C GLY A 90 3.09 -2.41 5.37
N ALA A 91 3.81 -2.51 6.48
CA ALA A 91 5.25 -2.76 6.49
C ALA A 91 5.60 -4.15 5.89
N ALA A 92 4.77 -5.17 6.12
CA ALA A 92 4.91 -6.47 5.49
C ALA A 92 4.64 -6.41 3.97
N ALA A 93 3.61 -5.68 3.54
CA ALA A 93 3.31 -5.44 2.13
C ALA A 93 4.47 -4.71 1.41
N ALA A 94 5.11 -3.75 2.08
CA ALA A 94 6.33 -3.11 1.58
C ALA A 94 7.49 -4.12 1.39
N GLY A 95 7.59 -5.11 2.28
CA GLY A 95 8.52 -6.23 2.14
C GLY A 95 8.22 -7.08 0.89
N LEU A 96 6.95 -7.45 0.66
CA LEU A 96 6.53 -8.17 -0.54
C LEU A 96 6.86 -7.39 -1.81
N ARG A 97 6.54 -6.09 -1.84
CA ARG A 97 6.91 -5.20 -2.95
C ARG A 97 8.41 -5.20 -3.23
N ASN A 98 9.25 -5.21 -2.19
CA ASN A 98 10.70 -5.28 -2.38
C ASN A 98 11.15 -6.59 -3.03
N LEU A 99 10.52 -7.71 -2.68
CA LEU A 99 10.77 -9.00 -3.33
C LEU A 99 10.36 -8.97 -4.80
N ILE A 100 9.17 -8.43 -5.10
CA ILE A 100 8.65 -8.26 -6.47
C ILE A 100 9.62 -7.43 -7.32
N VAL A 101 10.03 -6.25 -6.84
CA VAL A 101 10.76 -5.27 -7.66
C VAL A 101 12.24 -5.59 -7.81
N HIS A 102 12.89 -6.03 -6.75
CA HIS A 102 14.34 -6.21 -6.79
C HIS A 102 14.77 -7.58 -7.28
N ALA A 103 13.84 -8.53 -7.44
CA ALA A 103 14.10 -9.88 -7.95
C ALA A 103 15.31 -10.58 -7.30
N TYR A 104 15.65 -10.22 -6.05
CA TYR A 104 16.82 -10.77 -5.32
C TYR A 104 16.72 -12.29 -5.15
N ALA A 105 15.51 -12.84 -5.30
CA ALA A 105 15.21 -14.26 -5.44
C ALA A 105 14.02 -14.44 -6.40
N LYS A 106 13.79 -15.68 -6.87
CA LYS A 106 12.56 -16.03 -7.59
C LYS A 106 11.38 -15.75 -6.66
N VAL A 107 10.51 -14.81 -7.03
CA VAL A 107 9.30 -14.48 -6.27
C VAL A 107 8.45 -15.73 -6.16
N ASP A 108 8.04 -16.07 -4.94
CA ASP A 108 7.03 -17.11 -4.75
C ASP A 108 5.66 -16.51 -5.12
N LEU A 109 5.23 -16.85 -6.34
CA LEU A 109 3.95 -16.41 -6.91
C LEU A 109 2.74 -16.85 -6.05
N ARG A 110 2.91 -17.87 -5.20
CA ARG A 110 1.87 -18.24 -4.23
C ARG A 110 1.66 -17.15 -3.19
N ILE A 111 2.74 -16.53 -2.71
CA ILE A 111 2.67 -15.40 -1.75
C ILE A 111 1.96 -14.21 -2.40
N VAL A 112 2.28 -13.90 -3.67
CA VAL A 112 1.61 -12.82 -4.41
C VAL A 112 0.12 -13.10 -4.54
N TYR A 113 -0.26 -14.31 -4.97
CA TYR A 113 -1.66 -14.72 -5.09
C TYR A 113 -2.41 -14.62 -3.76
N ASP A 114 -1.84 -15.18 -2.69
CA ASP A 114 -2.46 -15.18 -1.36
C ASP A 114 -2.52 -13.76 -0.75
N SER A 115 -1.77 -12.80 -1.30
CA SER A 115 -1.77 -11.40 -0.85
C SER A 115 -2.89 -10.53 -1.46
N ILE A 116 -3.59 -10.99 -2.51
CA ILE A 116 -4.63 -10.19 -3.19
C ILE A 116 -5.72 -9.73 -2.22
N ARG A 117 -6.30 -10.66 -1.45
CA ARG A 117 -7.38 -10.35 -0.49
C ARG A 117 -6.88 -9.55 0.72
N PRO A 118 -5.75 -9.91 1.37
CA PRO A 118 -5.14 -9.05 2.39
C PRO A 118 -4.89 -7.63 1.89
N ALA A 119 -4.34 -7.47 0.67
CA ALA A 119 -4.08 -6.15 0.10
C ALA A 119 -5.38 -5.35 -0.10
N LEU A 120 -6.44 -5.97 -0.64
CA LEU A 120 -7.74 -5.29 -0.76
C LEU A 120 -8.26 -4.80 0.60
N SER A 121 -8.18 -5.63 1.64
CA SER A 121 -8.61 -5.26 2.99
C SER A 121 -7.75 -4.16 3.59
N ASP A 122 -6.43 -4.38 3.66
CA ASP A 122 -5.49 -3.51 4.36
C ASP A 122 -5.38 -2.13 3.68
N PHE A 123 -5.33 -2.09 2.35
CA PHE A 123 -5.23 -0.82 1.64
C PHE A 123 -6.55 -0.04 1.61
N THR A 124 -7.70 -0.71 1.74
CA THR A 124 -8.99 -0.03 1.99
C THR A 124 -9.01 0.62 3.37
N GLU A 125 -8.52 -0.08 4.39
CA GLU A 125 -8.40 0.45 5.75
C GLU A 125 -7.42 1.63 5.80
N LEU A 126 -6.26 1.51 5.13
CA LEU A 126 -5.28 2.60 4.98
C LEU A 126 -5.87 3.81 4.29
N ALA A 127 -6.57 3.64 3.17
CA ALA A 127 -7.20 4.73 2.44
C ALA A 127 -8.22 5.46 3.34
N THR A 128 -9.00 4.71 4.12
CA THR A 128 -9.98 5.26 5.07
C THR A 128 -9.29 6.07 6.18
N ALA A 129 -8.23 5.52 6.79
CA ALA A 129 -7.48 6.21 7.84
C ALA A 129 -6.80 7.49 7.29
N LEU A 130 -6.19 7.43 6.11
CA LEU A 130 -5.54 8.57 5.46
C LEU A 130 -6.53 9.67 5.06
N ALA A 131 -7.74 9.30 4.63
CA ALA A 131 -8.78 10.27 4.29
C ALA A 131 -9.20 11.12 5.49
N GLN A 132 -9.13 10.60 6.72
CA GLN A 132 -9.43 11.38 7.94
C GLN A 132 -8.45 12.53 8.16
N HIS A 133 -7.22 12.43 7.63
CA HIS A 133 -6.21 13.48 7.69
C HIS A 133 -6.39 14.55 6.59
N THR A 134 -7.29 14.35 5.63
CA THR A 134 -7.58 15.35 4.58
C THR A 134 -8.47 16.49 5.06
N GLY A 135 -9.18 16.34 6.19
CA GLY A 135 -10.05 17.35 6.78
C GLY A 135 -9.43 18.12 7.95
N LEU A 136 -8.18 17.82 8.33
CA LEU A 136 -7.48 18.39 9.48
C LEU A 136 -6.44 19.48 9.11
N LEU A 137 -6.47 19.96 7.85
CA LEU A 137 -5.55 20.97 7.31
C LEU A 137 -6.29 22.13 6.63
#